data_AF-A0A210B8U6-F1
#
_entry.id   AF-A0A210B8U6-F1
#
_cell.length_a   1.000
_cell.length_b   1.000
_cell.length_c   1.000
_cell.angle_alpha   90.00
_cell.angle_beta   90.00
_cell.angle_gamma   90.00
#
_symmetry.space_group_name_H-M   'P 1'
#
loop_
_entity.id
_entity.type
_entity.pdbx_description
1 polymer ?
#
loop_
_entity_poly.entity_id
_entity_poly.type
_entity_poly.pdbx_seq_one_letter_code
_entity_poly.pdbx_strand_id
1 'polypeptide(L)'
;MLKQRRNFRTETERQANRFATSASRSNIRYSLSETHATPDGHTVKQIGEHTWLIEKAGIVVHRCQRNPFTGNRIFALSNGDTQFGQDFTLYEALRTVDRLLRGQSFIKQTDL
;
A
#
# COMPACT_ATOMS: atom_id res chain seq x y z
N MET A 1 43.64 -45.87 -11.04
CA MET A 1 43.17 -44.51 -10.64
C MET A 1 43.48 -43.61 -11.83
N LEU A 2 42.61 -42.80 -12.45
CA LEU A 2 41.52 -41.94 -11.98
C LEU A 2 40.47 -41.82 -13.11
N LYS A 3 39.18 -41.99 -12.78
CA LYS A 3 38.04 -41.99 -13.71
C LYS A 3 37.55 -40.55 -13.94
N GLN A 4 37.60 -40.05 -15.17
CA GLN A 4 36.86 -38.85 -15.56
C GLN A 4 35.35 -39.17 -15.54
N ARG A 5 34.59 -38.49 -14.69
CA ARG A 5 33.13 -38.53 -14.67
C ARG A 5 32.59 -37.19 -15.16
N ARG A 6 31.93 -37.23 -16.31
CA ARG A 6 31.01 -36.21 -16.81
C ARG A 6 29.86 -36.08 -15.81
N ASN A 7 29.62 -34.87 -15.32
CA ASN A 7 28.45 -34.57 -14.48
C ASN A 7 27.51 -33.65 -15.26
N PHE A 8 26.43 -34.24 -15.78
CA PHE A 8 25.16 -33.54 -15.95
C PHE A 8 24.38 -33.70 -14.65
N ARG A 9 23.93 -32.59 -14.04
CA ARG A 9 22.61 -32.41 -13.41
C ARG A 9 22.56 -31.11 -12.60
N THR A 10 21.75 -30.19 -13.11
CA THR A 10 20.75 -29.38 -12.40
C THR A 10 20.96 -29.23 -10.90
N GLU A 11 21.48 -28.07 -10.50
CA GLU A 11 21.23 -27.55 -9.17
C GLU A 11 20.37 -26.30 -9.33
N THR A 12 19.12 -26.46 -8.90
CA THR A 12 18.12 -25.42 -8.79
C THR A 12 18.68 -24.38 -7.82
N GLU A 13 19.33 -23.33 -8.34
CA GLU A 13 19.39 -22.05 -7.66
C GLU A 13 17.95 -21.56 -7.57
N ARG A 14 17.27 -22.05 -6.53
CA ARG A 14 16.00 -21.53 -6.07
C ARG A 14 16.28 -20.08 -5.76
N GLN A 15 15.88 -19.27 -6.73
CA GLN A 15 15.41 -17.91 -6.63
C GLN A 15 14.56 -17.74 -5.37
N ALA A 16 15.21 -17.74 -4.22
CA ALA A 16 14.74 -17.04 -3.06
C ALA A 16 15.04 -15.58 -3.37
N ASN A 17 14.24 -15.01 -4.27
CA ASN A 17 13.88 -13.61 -4.20
C ASN A 17 13.28 -13.45 -2.80
N ARG A 18 14.18 -13.23 -1.83
CA ARG A 18 13.85 -12.63 -0.55
C ARG A 18 13.22 -11.31 -0.94
N PHE A 19 11.90 -11.30 -1.04
CA PHE A 19 11.06 -10.12 -0.91
C PHE A 19 11.15 -9.62 0.55
N ALA A 20 12.36 -9.56 1.11
CA ALA A 20 12.69 -8.65 2.16
C ALA A 20 12.97 -7.34 1.43
N THR A 21 11.90 -6.65 1.04
CA THR A 21 11.98 -5.24 0.67
C THR A 21 12.46 -4.51 1.92
N SER A 22 13.78 -4.47 2.08
CA SER A 22 14.50 -3.60 2.98
C SER A 22 14.30 -2.17 2.48
N ALA A 23 13.09 -1.67 2.64
CA ALA A 23 12.81 -0.25 2.62
C ALA A 23 13.25 0.30 3.97
N SER A 24 14.56 0.42 4.16
CA SER A 24 15.11 1.57 4.86
C SER A 24 14.85 2.80 3.99
N ARG A 25 13.56 3.11 3.78
CA ARG A 25 13.11 4.33 3.11
C ARG A 25 12.88 5.29 4.24
N SER A 26 13.80 6.24 4.34
CA SER A 26 13.58 7.55 4.93
C SER A 26 12.09 7.85 5.05
N ASN A 27 11.65 7.87 6.31
CA ASN A 27 10.34 8.26 6.78
C ASN A 27 10.18 9.76 6.46
N ILE A 28 10.07 10.12 5.17
CA ILE A 28 9.44 11.35 4.73
C ILE A 28 8.00 11.15 5.19
N ARG A 29 7.71 11.61 6.42
CA ARG A 29 6.51 11.24 7.15
C ARG A 29 5.34 11.94 6.49
N TYR A 30 4.76 11.35 5.45
CA TYR A 30 3.46 11.78 4.99
C TYR A 30 2.52 11.69 6.20
N SER A 31 2.07 12.84 6.67
CA SER A 31 1.09 13.00 7.73
C SER A 31 -0.12 13.66 7.13
N LEU A 32 -1.32 13.12 7.36
CA LEU A 32 -2.55 13.75 6.89
C LEU A 32 -2.82 15.10 7.58
N SER A 33 -2.18 15.37 8.72
CA SER A 33 -2.22 16.70 9.35
C SER A 33 -1.46 17.76 8.56
N GLU A 34 -0.44 17.36 7.79
CA GLU A 34 0.39 18.25 6.95
C GLU A 34 0.01 18.17 5.47
N THR A 35 -0.63 17.07 5.06
CA THR A 35 -1.01 16.79 3.68
C THR A 35 -2.42 17.28 3.42
N HIS A 36 -2.53 18.44 2.76
CA HIS A 36 -3.83 19.05 2.40
C HIS A 36 -4.32 18.66 1.00
N ALA A 37 -3.54 17.88 0.24
CA ALA A 37 -3.89 17.41 -1.09
C ALA A 37 -3.30 16.03 -1.39
N THR A 38 -4.00 15.25 -2.21
CA THR A 38 -3.47 14.02 -2.84
C THR A 38 -2.32 14.34 -3.81
N PRO A 39 -1.54 13.35 -4.24
CA PRO A 39 -0.53 13.53 -5.29
C PRO A 39 -1.05 14.14 -6.59
N ASP A 40 -2.30 13.86 -6.97
CA ASP A 40 -2.94 14.48 -8.14
C ASP A 40 -3.58 15.86 -7.86
N GLY A 41 -3.44 16.39 -6.64
CA GLY A 41 -3.89 17.73 -6.27
C GLY A 41 -5.34 17.80 -5.79
N HIS A 42 -6.01 16.68 -5.52
CA HIS A 42 -7.34 16.67 -4.92
C HIS A 42 -7.29 17.00 -3.43
N THR A 43 -8.13 17.94 -2.99
CA THR A 43 -8.21 18.40 -1.60
C THR A 43 -8.50 17.28 -0.62
N VAL A 44 -7.75 17.26 0.48
CA VAL A 44 -7.93 16.37 1.62
C VAL A 44 -8.38 17.21 2.82
N LYS A 45 -9.57 16.92 3.35
CA LYS A 45 -10.15 17.65 4.47
C LYS A 45 -10.21 16.78 5.71
N GLN A 46 -9.65 17.24 6.82
CA GLN A 46 -9.81 16.54 8.09
C GLN A 46 -11.23 16.74 8.61
N ILE A 47 -11.92 15.63 8.88
CA ILE A 47 -13.29 15.61 9.41
C ILE A 47 -13.38 15.02 10.83
N GLY A 48 -12.30 14.39 11.30
CA GLY A 48 -12.13 13.90 12.67
C GLY A 48 -10.65 13.72 13.02
N GLU A 49 -10.36 13.37 14.27
CA GLU A 49 -8.97 13.20 14.75
C GLU A 49 -8.16 12.20 13.89
N HIS A 50 -8.82 11.15 13.43
CA HIS A 50 -8.24 10.05 12.67
C HIS A 50 -8.95 9.80 11.34
N THR A 51 -9.65 10.82 10.83
CA THR A 51 -10.53 10.68 9.68
C THR A 51 -10.43 11.88 8.75
N TRP A 52 -10.21 11.62 7.47
CA TRP A 52 -10.08 12.62 6.42
C TRP A 52 -10.96 12.28 5.22
N LEU A 53 -11.57 13.29 4.62
CA LEU A 53 -12.43 13.18 3.46
C LEU A 53 -11.73 13.75 2.23
N ILE A 54 -11.74 13.00 1.13
CA ILE A 54 -11.39 13.50 -0.20
C ILE A 54 -12.71 13.81 -0.90
N GLU A 55 -13.12 15.07 -0.84
CA GLU A 55 -14.46 15.52 -1.23
C GLU A 55 -14.80 15.16 -2.68
N LYS A 56 -13.82 15.25 -3.58
CA LYS A 56 -14.00 14.92 -5.00
C LYS A 56 -14.40 13.46 -5.24
N ALA A 57 -13.94 12.54 -4.39
CA ALA A 57 -14.17 11.10 -4.52
C ALA A 57 -15.30 10.59 -3.61
N GLY A 58 -15.72 11.39 -2.61
CA GLY A 58 -16.54 10.88 -1.51
C GLY A 58 -15.84 9.82 -0.66
N ILE A 59 -14.50 9.70 -0.78
CA ILE A 59 -13.73 8.66 -0.07
C ILE A 59 -13.23 9.21 1.25
N VAL A 60 -13.47 8.44 2.29
CA VAL A 60 -12.97 8.66 3.64
C VAL A 60 -11.75 7.78 3.88
N VAL A 61 -10.66 8.44 4.28
CA VAL A 61 -9.41 7.84 4.74
C VAL A 61 -9.44 7.78 6.26
N HIS A 62 -9.30 6.59 6.81
CA HIS A 62 -9.23 6.36 8.26
C HIS A 62 -7.83 5.96 8.66
N ARG A 63 -7.27 6.58 9.69
CA ARG A 63 -6.04 6.10 10.33
C ARG A 63 -6.41 5.00 11.32
N CYS A 64 -5.88 3.81 11.11
CA CYS A 64 -6.10 2.70 12.04
C CYS A 64 -5.00 2.68 13.12
N GLN A 65 -5.15 1.76 14.05
CA GLN A 65 -4.09 1.41 14.99
C GLN A 65 -2.84 0.96 14.23
N ARG A 66 -1.68 1.10 14.87
CA ARG A 66 -0.43 0.58 14.27
C ARG A 66 -0.54 -0.92 14.10
N ASN A 67 -0.08 -1.40 12.95
CA ASN A 67 0.00 -2.83 12.70
C ASN A 67 0.98 -3.43 13.73
N PRO A 68 0.55 -4.41 14.55
CA PRO A 68 1.38 -4.97 15.61
C PRO A 68 2.55 -5.82 15.08
N PHE A 69 2.45 -6.35 13.86
CA PHE A 69 3.47 -7.18 13.24
C PHE A 69 4.53 -6.36 12.50
N THR A 70 4.12 -5.29 11.82
CA THR A 70 5.04 -4.45 11.02
C THR A 70 5.44 -3.16 11.73
N GLY A 71 4.73 -2.75 12.78
CA GLY A 71 4.94 -1.49 13.50
C GLY A 71 4.46 -0.24 12.74
N ASN A 72 3.99 -0.41 11.50
CA ASN A 72 3.62 0.67 10.61
C ASN A 72 2.24 1.23 10.94
N ARG A 73 2.04 2.54 10.72
CA ARG A 73 0.69 3.12 10.71
C ARG A 73 0.02 2.73 9.40
N ILE A 74 -1.12 2.06 9.50
CA ILE A 74 -1.93 1.66 8.36
C ILE A 74 -3.17 2.55 8.25
N PHE A 75 -3.64 2.69 7.02
CA PHE A 75 -4.82 3.47 6.68
C PHE A 75 -5.83 2.57 5.96
N ALA A 76 -7.11 2.86 6.18
CA ALA A 76 -8.22 2.23 5.51
C ALA A 76 -8.97 3.23 4.63
N LEU A 77 -9.52 2.74 3.53
CA LEU A 77 -10.30 3.53 2.58
C LEU A 77 -11.75 3.03 2.55
N SER A 78 -12.69 3.96 2.63
CA SER A 78 -14.12 3.68 2.57
C SER A 78 -14.87 4.74 1.75
N ASN A 79 -15.93 4.35 1.05
CA ASN A 79 -16.89 5.26 0.42
C ASN A 79 -18.29 4.82 0.81
N GLY A 80 -18.93 5.56 1.73
CA GLY A 80 -20.18 5.15 2.36
C GLY A 80 -20.04 3.76 2.97
N ASP A 81 -20.88 2.83 2.52
CA ASP A 81 -20.91 1.44 2.99
C ASP A 81 -19.85 0.53 2.34
N THR A 82 -19.10 1.04 1.34
CA THR A 82 -18.09 0.26 0.62
C THR A 82 -16.71 0.45 1.23
N GLN A 83 -16.12 -0.62 1.76
CA GLN A 83 -14.72 -0.64 2.17
C GLN A 83 -13.82 -1.13 1.01
N PHE A 84 -12.80 -0.34 0.66
CA PHE A 84 -11.84 -0.69 -0.39
C PHE A 84 -10.67 -1.52 0.14
N GLY A 85 -10.32 -1.36 1.42
CA GLY A 85 -9.26 -2.12 2.07
C GLY A 85 -8.74 -1.45 3.34
N GLN A 86 -7.96 -2.19 4.11
CA GLN A 86 -7.35 -1.78 5.38
C GLN A 86 -5.96 -2.41 5.42
N ASP A 87 -4.96 -1.70 4.90
CA ASP A 87 -3.51 -1.97 5.04
C ASP A 87 -2.67 -1.04 4.16
N PHE A 88 -3.19 0.15 3.85
CA PHE A 88 -2.45 1.10 3.02
C PHE A 88 -1.45 1.90 3.86
N THR A 89 -0.27 2.17 3.32
CA THR A 89 0.47 3.37 3.76
C THR A 89 -0.30 4.62 3.35
N LEU A 90 -0.01 5.78 3.95
CA LEU A 90 -0.73 7.00 3.58
C LEU A 90 -0.58 7.34 2.09
N TYR A 91 0.64 7.24 1.56
CA TYR A 91 0.89 7.53 0.15
C TYR A 91 0.09 6.59 -0.78
N GLU A 92 0.06 5.29 -0.46
CA GLU A 92 -0.73 4.32 -1.22
C GLU A 92 -2.23 4.60 -1.12
N ALA A 93 -2.71 5.01 0.05
CA ALA A 93 -4.11 5.38 0.24
C ALA A 93 -4.49 6.55 -0.68
N LEU A 94 -3.71 7.64 -0.68
CA LEU A 94 -3.96 8.80 -1.54
C LEU A 94 -3.85 8.44 -3.03
N ARG A 95 -2.83 7.69 -3.42
CA ARG A 95 -2.67 7.22 -4.82
C ARG A 95 -3.80 6.30 -5.27
N THR A 96 -4.36 5.52 -4.36
CA THR A 96 -5.52 4.68 -4.64
C THR A 96 -6.74 5.54 -4.91
N VAL A 97 -6.95 6.61 -4.14
CA VAL A 97 -8.04 7.55 -4.40
C VAL A 97 -7.88 8.26 -5.74
N ASP A 98 -6.67 8.69 -6.08
CA ASP A 98 -6.37 9.27 -7.40
C ASP A 98 -6.71 8.30 -8.54
N ARG A 99 -6.37 7.01 -8.39
CA ARG A 99 -6.74 5.96 -9.35
C ARG A 99 -8.26 5.81 -9.50
N LEU A 100 -8.98 5.78 -8.38
CA LEU A 100 -10.45 5.67 -8.37
C LEU A 100 -11.09 6.89 -9.04
N LEU A 101 -10.58 8.09 -8.80
CA LEU A 101 -11.03 9.33 -9.45
C LEU A 101 -10.79 9.35 -10.96
N ARG A 102 -9.73 8.68 -11.42
CA ARG A 102 -9.44 8.47 -12.85
C ARG A 102 -10.30 7.37 -13.49
N GLY A 103 -11.23 6.77 -12.74
CA GLY A 103 -12.09 5.68 -13.22
C GLY A 103 -11.40 4.32 -13.28
N GLN A 104 -10.24 4.14 -12.63
CA GLN A 104 -9.60 2.84 -12.53
C GLN A 104 -10.26 2.04 -11.41
N SER A 105 -10.70 0.80 -11.70
CA SER A 105 -11.32 -0.08 -10.71
C SER A 105 -10.27 -0.65 -9.74
N PHE A 106 -10.72 -0.91 -8.51
CA PHE A 106 -9.95 -1.69 -7.54
C PHE A 106 -10.14 -3.17 -7.88
N ILE A 107 -9.12 -3.83 -8.42
CA ILE A 107 -9.14 -5.30 -8.54
C ILE A 107 -9.00 -5.84 -7.12
N LYS A 108 -10.11 -6.27 -6.51
CA LYS A 108 -10.04 -7.03 -5.26
C LYS A 108 -9.28 -8.31 -5.57
N GLN A 109 -8.28 -8.63 -4.76
CA GLN A 109 -7.45 -9.82 -4.90
C GLN A 109 -8.24 -11.15 -4.70
N THR A 110 -9.56 -11.08 -4.57
CA THR A 110 -10.49 -12.20 -4.44
C THR A 110 -11.10 -12.67 -5.77
N ASP A 111 -10.81 -12.00 -6.90
CA ASP A 111 -11.30 -12.37 -8.24
C ASP A 111 -10.21 -13.04 -9.12
N LEU A 112 -9.20 -13.66 -8.51
CA LEU A 112 -8.14 -14.40 -9.22
C LEU A 112 -8.20 -15.91 -8.98
#